data_AF-A0A818GHA8-F1
#
_entry.id   AF-A0A818GHA8-F1
#
_cell.length_a   1.000
_cell.length_b   1.000
_cell.length_c   1.000
_cell.angle_alpha   90.00
_cell.angle_beta   90.00
_cell.angle_gamma   90.00
#
_symmetry.space_group_name_H-M   'P 1'
#
loop_
_entity.id
_entity.type
_entity.pdbx_description
1 polymer ?
#
loop_
_entity_poly.entity_id
_entity_poly.type
_entity_poly.pdbx_seq_one_letter_code
_entity_poly.pdbx_strand_id
1 'polypeptide(L)'
;MFLAIYGGLSLALSLLAPLKIKLVVRFQHQSLSIERISIITLPRVYYQWFSQTMRKKVTDFNLFEAYSFGRNVDLIRKIQLGRLTTRLYICFYCVGITILIFYSSFKQRTITENFYNPSLVLTQQLNTRQNGTVECPCTRTSIPLHEFVTIQTSFHEICTSTFVKDEWREALTINFNNISSFLNINNYRHFLSAHLQFLSGLCYQAMKHVNDSVRSFTSTSLITSRLLSQSSFDKQLSNLLYQTEVHAPTLFANALELVKSINHGNALMTVYASNYEFVARKSQKDISTVLYALPITYKETQNCSCGLQSKCLTQAVFTWPRHVKVKDFLIGCLPSESFLASTLECFFDVDCINLIRNYTSGNIHLTHVLALNDRSMIHSRFQINTTVKELVKKLFMEEWPTNISYERYFSQCAPNICTYFYIDNANILYVSNTLLGLYGGLTVVLDWWCPQLVKLIQRIQNHYNKKRRVCSTSNIT
;
A
#
# COMPACT_ATOMS: atom_id res chain seq x y z
N MET A 1 20.30 39.65 15.94
CA MET A 1 21.74 39.56 15.62
C MET A 1 22.53 40.75 16.15
N PHE A 2 22.10 42.00 15.95
CA PHE A 2 22.82 43.21 16.42
C PHE A 2 23.00 43.35 17.95
N LEU A 3 22.03 42.90 18.76
CA LEU A 3 22.14 42.93 20.24
C LEU A 3 23.15 41.92 20.81
N ALA A 4 23.38 40.80 20.12
CA ALA A 4 24.31 39.75 20.55
C ALA A 4 25.78 40.14 20.29
N ILE A 5 26.04 40.90 19.21
CA ILE A 5 27.36 41.47 18.91
C ILE A 5 27.72 42.50 19.99
N TYR A 6 26.78 43.35 20.41
CA TYR A 6 27.05 44.38 21.42
C TYR A 6 27.40 43.81 22.82
N GLY A 7 26.76 42.70 23.23
CA GLY A 7 27.04 42.06 24.52
C GLY A 7 28.41 41.38 24.59
N GLY A 8 28.77 40.60 23.56
CA GLY A 8 30.07 39.94 23.48
C GLY A 8 31.23 40.93 23.27
N LEU A 9 31.00 41.99 22.47
CA LEU A 9 31.98 43.05 22.24
C LEU A 9 32.20 43.90 23.50
N SER A 10 31.15 44.15 24.30
CA SER A 10 31.26 44.90 25.57
C SER A 10 32.12 44.18 26.62
N LEU A 11 31.97 42.85 26.76
CA LEU A 11 32.75 42.05 27.71
C LEU A 11 34.19 41.81 27.21
N ALA A 12 34.37 41.63 25.90
CA ALA A 12 35.69 41.57 25.27
C ALA A 12 36.42 42.93 25.34
N LEU A 13 35.75 44.06 25.14
CA LEU A 13 36.36 45.39 25.30
C LEU A 13 36.67 45.68 26.78
N SER A 14 35.81 45.33 27.73
CA SER A 14 36.09 45.57 29.15
C SER A 14 37.22 44.69 29.71
N LEU A 15 37.44 43.49 29.15
CA LEU A 15 38.60 42.64 29.48
C LEU A 15 39.87 43.00 28.69
N LEU A 16 39.77 43.41 27.41
CA LEU A 16 40.93 43.63 26.51
C LEU A 16 41.37 45.10 26.37
N ALA A 17 40.49 46.09 26.56
CA ALA A 17 40.86 47.50 26.51
C ALA A 17 41.97 47.90 27.49
N PRO A 18 42.00 47.41 28.76
CA PRO A 18 43.12 47.73 29.65
C PRO A 18 44.43 47.00 29.29
N LEU A 19 44.41 46.00 28.39
CA LEU A 19 45.59 45.29 27.90
C LEU A 19 46.28 46.04 26.74
N LYS A 20 45.52 46.60 25.78
CA LYS A 20 46.12 47.36 24.66
C LYS A 20 46.69 48.72 25.08
N ILE A 21 46.03 49.43 26.01
CA ILE A 21 46.49 50.75 26.46
C ILE A 21 47.81 50.67 27.23
N LYS A 22 48.05 49.58 27.97
CA LYS A 22 49.33 49.38 28.69
C LYS A 22 50.48 48.87 27.81
N LEU A 23 50.20 48.16 26.73
CA LEU A 23 51.21 47.68 25.78
C LEU A 23 51.77 48.82 24.93
N VAL A 24 50.92 49.78 24.52
CA VAL A 24 51.35 50.96 23.75
C VAL A 24 52.12 51.96 24.62
N VAL A 25 51.69 52.19 25.88
CA VAL A 25 52.39 53.11 26.80
C VAL A 25 53.74 52.56 27.29
N ARG A 26 53.95 51.23 27.33
CA ARG A 26 55.27 50.65 27.67
C ARG A 26 56.23 50.59 26.48
N PHE A 27 55.75 50.43 25.25
CA PHE A 27 56.65 50.41 24.08
C PHE A 27 57.27 51.78 23.78
N GLN A 28 56.59 52.88 24.14
CA GLN A 28 57.12 54.23 23.95
C GLN A 28 58.20 54.62 24.98
N HIS A 29 58.29 53.91 26.11
CA HIS A 29 59.27 54.17 27.16
C HIS A 29 60.47 53.23 27.16
N GLN A 30 60.49 52.21 26.31
CA GLN A 30 61.49 51.13 26.30
C GLN A 30 62.40 51.13 25.05
N SER A 31 62.41 52.23 24.29
CA SER A 31 63.29 52.42 23.12
C SER A 31 64.67 52.99 23.46
N LEU A 32 65.02 53.14 24.74
CA LEU A 32 66.34 53.57 25.20
C LEU A 32 66.83 52.61 26.28
N SER A 33 68.05 52.10 26.10
CA SER A 33 68.74 51.03 26.86
C SER A 33 68.31 49.58 26.55
N ILE A 34 68.85 49.06 25.44
CA ILE A 34 69.05 47.62 25.28
C ILE A 34 70.53 47.35 25.55
N GLU A 35 70.85 46.80 26.72
CA GLU A 35 72.03 45.95 26.86
C GLU A 35 71.66 44.61 27.53
N ARG A 36 71.95 43.56 26.75
CA ARG A 36 72.10 42.13 27.06
C ARG A 36 71.50 41.60 28.37
N ILE A 37 70.30 41.03 28.26
CA ILE A 37 69.83 39.96 29.15
C ILE A 37 69.33 38.79 28.29
N SER A 38 69.72 37.58 28.68
CA SER A 38 69.55 36.31 27.95
C SER A 38 68.08 35.94 27.70
N ILE A 39 67.81 35.47 26.48
CA ILE A 39 66.47 35.29 25.89
C ILE A 39 65.72 34.04 26.43
N ILE A 40 66.31 33.24 27.32
CA ILE A 40 65.77 31.93 27.71
C ILE A 40 65.03 31.94 29.08
N THR A 41 65.20 32.98 29.92
CA THR A 41 64.50 33.10 31.23
C THR A 41 63.27 34.01 31.22
N LEU A 42 63.09 34.81 30.17
CA LEU A 42 61.96 35.73 29.98
C LEU A 42 60.57 35.08 30.00
N PRO A 43 60.32 33.88 29.43
CA PRO A 43 58.96 33.31 29.41
C PRO A 43 58.49 32.85 30.79
N ARG A 44 59.38 32.32 31.63
CA ARG A 44 59.04 31.80 32.96
C ARG A 44 58.73 32.91 33.96
N VAL A 45 59.54 33.96 33.99
CA VAL A 45 59.33 35.11 34.87
C VAL A 45 58.10 35.91 34.41
N TYR A 46 57.90 36.06 33.09
CA TYR A 46 56.71 36.71 32.55
C TYR A 46 55.44 35.90 32.80
N TYR A 47 55.47 34.57 32.65
CA TYR A 47 54.34 33.70 32.97
C TYR A 47 54.01 33.72 34.47
N GLN A 48 55.01 33.70 35.35
CA GLN A 48 54.80 33.81 36.81
C GLN A 48 54.28 35.19 37.20
N TRP A 49 54.84 36.28 36.66
CA TRP A 49 54.36 37.64 36.90
C TRP A 49 52.94 37.86 36.36
N PHE A 50 52.65 37.37 35.16
CA PHE A 50 51.32 37.43 34.55
C PHE A 50 50.32 36.57 35.33
N SER A 51 50.69 35.35 35.70
CA SER A 51 49.90 34.46 36.57
C SER A 51 49.57 35.11 37.91
N GLN A 52 50.56 35.72 38.59
CA GLN A 52 50.35 36.38 39.88
C GLN A 52 49.51 37.66 39.75
N THR A 53 49.72 38.44 38.69
CA THR A 53 48.96 39.67 38.42
C THR A 53 47.52 39.36 38.05
N MET A 54 47.31 38.32 37.24
CA MET A 54 45.97 37.82 36.89
C MET A 54 45.29 37.19 38.10
N ARG A 55 45.99 36.43 38.93
CA ARG A 55 45.45 35.91 40.20
C ARG A 55 44.96 37.04 41.09
N LYS A 56 45.78 38.10 41.31
CA LYS A 56 45.36 39.26 42.11
C LYS A 56 44.14 39.97 41.52
N LYS A 57 44.13 40.22 40.21
CA LYS A 57 43.00 40.86 39.53
C LYS A 57 41.73 40.00 39.55
N VAL A 58 41.83 38.69 39.41
CA VAL A 58 40.70 37.75 39.49
C VAL A 58 40.18 37.64 40.93
N THR A 59 41.07 37.67 41.94
CA THR A 59 40.65 37.62 43.35
C THR A 59 39.97 38.89 43.84
N ASP A 60 40.32 40.04 43.26
CA ASP A 60 39.73 41.36 43.57
C ASP A 60 38.61 41.76 42.59
N PHE A 61 38.31 40.94 41.58
CA PHE A 61 37.25 41.21 40.62
C PHE A 61 35.88 41.19 41.30
N ASN A 62 35.15 42.29 41.14
CA ASN A 62 33.81 42.45 41.66
C ASN A 62 32.93 43.05 40.57
N LEU A 63 32.00 42.24 40.04
CA LEU A 63 31.06 42.63 39.00
C LEU A 63 29.86 43.40 39.60
N PHE A 64 29.55 43.20 40.88
CA PHE A 64 28.37 43.77 41.53
C PHE A 64 28.74 44.95 42.45
N GLU A 65 28.24 46.13 42.12
CA GLU A 65 28.51 47.36 42.88
C GLU A 65 27.83 47.38 44.26
N ALA A 66 28.40 48.15 45.18
CA ALA A 66 28.00 48.19 46.59
C ALA A 66 26.54 48.64 46.85
N TYR A 67 25.91 49.34 45.91
CA TYR A 67 24.51 49.78 46.03
C TYR A 67 23.51 48.61 45.93
N SER A 68 23.91 47.50 45.32
CA SER A 68 23.04 46.33 45.09
C SER A 68 22.68 45.57 46.38
N PHE A 69 23.35 45.83 47.51
CA PHE A 69 23.21 45.09 48.78
C PHE A 69 22.45 45.83 49.91
N GLY A 70 21.71 46.89 49.60
CA GLY A 70 20.85 47.59 50.57
C GLY A 70 21.62 48.52 51.54
N ARG A 71 20.91 49.46 52.18
CA ARG A 71 21.53 50.53 52.99
C ARG A 71 22.10 50.06 54.34
N ASN A 72 21.57 48.96 54.92
CA ASN A 72 21.82 48.54 56.30
C ASN A 72 23.06 47.65 56.51
N VAL A 73 24.08 47.74 55.65
CA VAL A 73 25.28 46.88 55.68
C VAL A 73 26.54 47.72 55.51
N ASP A 74 27.57 47.45 56.31
CA ASP A 74 28.86 48.16 56.29
C ASP A 74 29.58 48.05 54.93
N LEU A 75 30.34 49.09 54.58
CA LEU A 75 31.04 49.21 53.29
C LEU A 75 32.00 48.04 53.01
N ILE A 76 32.77 47.61 54.03
CA ILE A 76 33.71 46.49 53.93
C ILE A 76 32.95 45.18 53.65
N ARG A 77 31.80 45.00 54.30
CA ARG A 77 30.96 43.81 54.15
C ARG A 77 30.23 43.79 52.80
N LYS A 78 29.86 44.95 52.25
CA LYS A 78 29.33 45.10 50.88
C LYS A 78 30.35 44.67 49.82
N ILE A 79 31.62 45.03 49.98
CA ILE A 79 32.70 44.62 49.06
C ILE A 79 32.90 43.10 49.11
N GLN A 80 32.86 42.49 50.31
CA GLN A 80 32.96 41.03 50.45
C GLN A 80 31.78 40.29 49.82
N LEU A 81 30.55 40.82 49.98
CA LEU A 81 29.33 40.25 49.38
C LEU A 81 29.32 40.40 47.84
N GLY A 82 29.82 41.52 47.31
CA GLY A 82 30.04 41.71 45.88
C GLY A 82 31.02 40.68 45.30
N ARG A 83 32.15 40.45 45.99
CA ARG A 83 33.12 39.42 45.57
C ARG A 83 32.53 38.01 45.62
N LEU A 84 31.71 37.70 46.63
CA LEU A 84 31.04 36.39 46.75
C LEU A 84 29.99 36.18 45.66
N THR A 85 29.15 37.19 45.38
CA THR A 85 28.17 37.15 44.29
C THR A 85 28.83 37.01 42.94
N THR A 86 29.95 37.72 42.70
CA THR A 86 30.73 37.61 41.46
C THR A 86 31.29 36.19 41.27
N ARG A 87 31.80 35.55 42.33
CA ARG A 87 32.27 34.15 42.27
C ARG A 87 31.16 33.16 42.01
N LEU A 88 29.99 33.34 42.65
CA LEU A 88 28.81 32.51 42.40
C LEU A 88 28.28 32.69 40.97
N TYR A 89 28.25 33.92 40.48
CA TYR A 89 27.87 34.23 39.11
C TYR A 89 28.76 33.51 38.10
N ILE A 90 30.09 33.64 38.23
CA ILE A 90 31.04 32.96 37.34
C ILE A 90 30.86 31.43 37.40
N CYS A 91 30.67 30.87 38.61
CA CYS A 91 30.46 29.43 38.79
C CYS A 91 29.19 28.95 38.07
N PHE A 92 28.04 29.59 38.31
CA PHE A 92 26.79 29.22 37.66
C PHE A 92 26.81 29.47 36.16
N TYR A 93 27.48 30.52 35.71
CA TYR A 93 27.67 30.80 34.30
C TYR A 93 28.48 29.69 33.61
N CYS A 94 29.60 29.26 34.19
CA CYS A 94 30.40 28.15 33.66
C CYS A 94 29.62 26.83 33.63
N VAL A 95 28.92 26.49 34.72
CA VAL A 95 28.09 25.27 34.80
C VAL A 95 26.96 25.33 33.77
N GLY A 96 26.27 26.46 33.65
CA GLY A 96 25.21 26.67 32.66
C GLY A 96 25.71 26.48 31.22
N ILE A 97 26.86 27.08 30.87
CA ILE A 97 27.48 26.88 29.54
C ILE A 97 27.83 25.42 29.31
N THR A 98 28.42 24.72 30.27
CA THR A 98 28.77 23.30 30.09
C THR A 98 27.56 22.41 29.85
N ILE A 99 26.46 22.64 30.57
CA ILE A 99 25.20 21.90 30.36
C ILE A 99 24.63 22.20 28.97
N LEU A 100 24.64 23.47 28.54
CA LEU A 100 24.14 23.87 27.22
C LEU A 100 24.98 23.28 26.08
N ILE A 101 26.30 23.23 26.21
CA ILE A 101 27.19 22.59 25.23
C ILE A 101 26.88 21.11 25.14
N PHE A 102 26.80 20.43 26.29
CA PHE A 102 26.50 19.00 26.35
C PHE A 102 25.14 18.73 25.69
N TYR A 103 24.08 19.39 26.16
CA TYR A 103 22.73 19.24 25.62
C TYR A 103 22.65 19.51 24.11
N SER A 104 23.31 20.57 23.63
CA SER A 104 23.29 20.93 22.20
C SER A 104 24.07 19.95 21.34
N SER A 105 25.08 19.26 21.90
CA SER A 105 25.90 18.27 21.19
C SER A 105 25.16 16.93 21.00
N PHE A 106 24.32 16.54 21.96
CA PHE A 106 23.53 15.31 21.88
C PHE A 106 22.20 15.46 21.13
N LYS A 107 21.81 16.69 20.78
CA LYS A 107 20.56 16.94 20.09
C LYS A 107 20.67 16.57 18.62
N GLN A 108 19.97 15.50 18.23
CA GLN A 108 19.81 15.09 16.84
C GLN A 108 18.93 16.10 16.08
N ARG A 109 19.26 16.33 14.80
CA ARG A 109 18.49 17.22 13.92
C ARG A 109 18.02 16.45 12.69
N THR A 110 16.76 16.64 12.32
CA THR A 110 16.25 16.21 11.02
C THR A 110 16.58 17.27 9.98
N ILE A 111 17.29 16.87 8.93
CA ILE A 111 17.54 17.69 7.74
C ILE A 111 16.64 17.19 6.61
N THR A 112 16.07 18.12 5.86
CA THR A 112 15.26 17.85 4.67
C THR A 112 16.00 18.30 3.43
N GLU A 113 16.24 17.38 2.50
CA GLU A 113 16.75 17.69 1.17
C GLU A 113 15.64 17.58 0.13
N ASN A 114 15.58 18.57 -0.77
CA ASN A 114 14.53 18.70 -1.77
C ASN A 114 15.10 18.51 -3.18
N PHE A 115 14.48 17.62 -3.95
CA PHE A 115 14.79 17.38 -5.35
C PHE A 115 13.60 17.81 -6.22
N TYR A 116 13.82 18.78 -7.10
CA TYR A 116 12.79 19.32 -7.99
C TYR A 116 12.75 18.56 -9.31
N ASN A 117 11.55 18.28 -9.83
CA ASN A 117 11.29 17.56 -11.09
C ASN A 117 12.19 16.30 -11.26
N PRO A 118 12.14 15.34 -10.32
CA PRO A 118 13.03 14.20 -10.33
C PRO A 118 12.69 13.24 -11.47
N SER A 119 13.72 12.65 -12.08
CA SER A 119 13.54 11.56 -13.04
C SER A 119 13.21 10.24 -12.35
N LEU A 120 12.60 9.30 -13.08
CA LEU A 120 12.30 7.95 -12.58
C LEU A 120 13.55 7.24 -12.03
N VAL A 121 14.68 7.36 -12.74
CA VAL A 121 15.95 6.74 -12.33
C VAL A 121 16.45 7.33 -11.01
N LEU A 122 16.34 8.65 -10.85
CA LEU A 122 16.76 9.32 -9.62
C LEU A 122 15.90 8.87 -8.43
N THR A 123 14.58 8.79 -8.58
CA THR A 123 13.70 8.37 -7.48
C THR A 123 13.94 6.91 -7.08
N GLN A 124 14.19 6.01 -8.03
CA GLN A 124 14.56 4.62 -7.75
C GLN A 124 15.90 4.52 -7.02
N GLN A 125 16.92 5.28 -7.43
CA GLN A 125 18.21 5.34 -6.74
C GLN A 125 18.10 5.90 -5.32
N LEU A 126 17.27 6.92 -5.10
CA LEU A 126 17.03 7.48 -3.77
C LEU A 126 16.32 6.47 -2.87
N ASN A 127 15.28 5.80 -3.36
CA ASN A 127 14.55 4.79 -2.60
C ASN A 127 15.42 3.59 -2.20
N THR A 128 16.33 3.15 -3.08
CA THR A 128 17.24 2.04 -2.81
C THR A 128 18.35 2.41 -1.82
N ARG A 129 18.90 3.61 -1.91
CA ARG A 129 19.96 4.07 -0.98
C ARG A 129 19.44 4.38 0.41
N GLN A 130 18.18 4.82 0.53
CA GLN A 130 17.67 5.48 1.73
C GLN A 130 16.55 4.74 2.47
N ASN A 131 16.35 3.45 2.18
CA ASN A 131 15.42 2.56 2.89
C ASN A 131 14.00 3.17 3.11
N GLY A 132 13.46 3.87 2.10
CA GLY A 132 12.05 4.31 2.09
C GLY A 132 11.72 5.59 2.87
N THR A 133 12.70 6.44 3.17
CA THR A 133 12.48 7.78 3.79
C THR A 133 12.27 8.90 2.77
N VAL A 134 12.16 8.56 1.48
CA VAL A 134 11.95 9.50 0.38
C VAL A 134 10.44 9.66 0.16
N GLU A 135 9.96 10.90 0.28
CA GLU A 135 8.56 11.24 0.06
C GLU A 135 8.40 12.06 -1.21
N CYS A 136 7.66 11.54 -2.18
CA CYS A 136 7.37 12.19 -3.44
C CYS A 136 5.87 12.37 -3.60
N PRO A 137 5.27 13.53 -3.27
CA PRO A 137 3.86 13.78 -3.54
C PRO A 137 3.55 13.71 -5.04
N CYS A 138 2.48 13.00 -5.41
CA CYS A 138 1.97 12.99 -6.78
C CYS A 138 1.16 14.27 -7.06
N THR A 139 1.23 14.80 -8.28
CA THR A 139 0.33 15.88 -8.72
C THR A 139 -1.09 15.39 -8.94
N ARG A 140 -1.25 14.13 -9.39
CA ARG A 140 -2.54 13.46 -9.53
C ARG A 140 -2.66 12.38 -8.46
N THR A 141 -3.68 12.50 -7.61
CA THR A 141 -3.92 11.55 -6.51
C THR A 141 -4.82 10.39 -6.88
N SER A 142 -5.50 10.48 -8.03
CA SER A 142 -6.38 9.44 -8.58
C SER A 142 -5.99 9.24 -10.04
N ILE A 143 -5.41 8.08 -10.34
CA ILE A 143 -4.90 7.75 -11.68
C ILE A 143 -5.68 6.54 -12.20
N PRO A 144 -6.47 6.68 -13.28
CA PRO A 144 -7.19 5.57 -13.88
C PRO A 144 -6.24 4.44 -14.30
N LEU A 145 -6.63 3.18 -14.04
CA LEU A 145 -5.79 2.01 -14.33
C LEU A 145 -5.51 1.86 -15.83
N HIS A 146 -6.44 2.23 -16.72
CA HIS A 146 -6.25 2.13 -18.17
C HIS A 146 -5.05 2.93 -18.70
N GLU A 147 -4.54 3.92 -17.97
CA GLU A 147 -3.36 4.71 -18.35
C GLU A 147 -2.06 3.89 -18.32
N PHE A 148 -2.00 2.84 -17.49
CA PHE A 148 -0.78 2.07 -17.25
C PHE A 148 -0.98 0.55 -17.18
N VAL A 149 -2.23 0.07 -17.32
CA VAL A 149 -2.58 -1.35 -17.37
C VAL A 149 -3.30 -1.65 -18.67
N THR A 150 -2.87 -2.69 -19.37
CA THR A 150 -3.55 -3.22 -20.55
C THR A 150 -3.76 -4.71 -20.39
N ILE A 151 -4.98 -5.17 -20.62
CA ILE A 151 -5.38 -6.56 -20.52
C ILE A 151 -5.86 -7.01 -21.89
N GLN A 152 -5.37 -8.16 -22.35
CA GLN A 152 -5.89 -8.87 -23.51
C GLN A 152 -6.32 -10.24 -23.03
N THR A 153 -7.49 -10.72 -23.44
CA THR A 153 -8.00 -12.02 -23.01
C THR A 153 -8.11 -12.95 -24.21
N SER A 154 -7.78 -14.21 -23.99
CA SER A 154 -7.97 -15.28 -24.97
C SER A 154 -8.96 -16.30 -24.44
N PHE A 155 -9.77 -16.85 -25.34
CA PHE A 155 -10.84 -17.79 -25.02
C PHE A 155 -10.60 -19.11 -25.73
N HIS A 156 -11.19 -20.16 -25.18
CA HIS A 156 -11.13 -21.52 -25.68
C HIS A 156 -11.66 -21.57 -27.11
N GLU A 157 -11.01 -22.34 -27.98
CA GLU A 157 -11.30 -22.42 -29.43
C GLU A 157 -12.78 -22.70 -29.73
N ILE A 158 -13.43 -23.50 -28.87
CA ILE A 158 -14.88 -23.77 -29.01
C ILE A 158 -15.72 -22.49 -29.13
N CYS A 159 -15.36 -21.42 -28.43
CA CYS A 159 -16.12 -20.16 -28.41
C CYS A 159 -15.88 -19.28 -29.65
N THR A 160 -14.91 -19.61 -30.49
CA THR A 160 -14.67 -18.95 -31.79
C THR A 160 -14.94 -19.86 -32.99
N SER A 161 -15.24 -21.14 -32.71
CA SER A 161 -15.51 -22.17 -33.70
C SER A 161 -16.83 -22.00 -34.46
N THR A 162 -17.06 -22.84 -35.46
CA THR A 162 -18.35 -22.93 -36.18
C THR A 162 -19.50 -23.44 -35.30
N PHE A 163 -19.23 -24.16 -34.20
CA PHE A 163 -20.26 -24.79 -33.36
C PHE A 163 -21.09 -23.78 -32.56
N VAL A 164 -20.59 -22.55 -32.39
CA VAL A 164 -21.30 -21.46 -31.69
C VAL A 164 -21.93 -20.44 -32.63
N LYS A 165 -21.71 -20.56 -33.95
CA LYS A 165 -22.24 -19.65 -34.97
C LYS A 165 -23.67 -20.03 -35.38
N ASP A 166 -24.38 -19.04 -35.89
CA ASP A 166 -25.80 -19.14 -36.26
C ASP A 166 -26.07 -20.16 -37.37
N GLU A 167 -25.14 -20.29 -38.32
CA GLU A 167 -25.23 -21.21 -39.47
C GLU A 167 -25.49 -22.66 -39.04
N TRP A 168 -24.81 -23.12 -37.98
CA TRP A 168 -24.97 -24.49 -37.47
C TRP A 168 -26.29 -24.68 -36.70
N ARG A 169 -26.78 -23.62 -36.05
CA ARG A 169 -28.05 -23.63 -35.33
C ARG A 169 -29.24 -23.72 -36.29
N GLU A 170 -29.21 -22.94 -37.37
CA GLU A 170 -30.23 -22.99 -38.42
C GLU A 170 -30.21 -24.35 -39.13
N ALA A 171 -29.02 -24.90 -39.34
CA ALA A 171 -28.84 -26.21 -39.99
C ALA A 171 -29.35 -27.41 -39.17
N LEU A 172 -29.57 -27.24 -37.86
CA LEU A 172 -30.09 -28.27 -36.96
C LEU A 172 -31.54 -28.02 -36.53
N THR A 173 -32.18 -26.98 -37.08
CA THR A 173 -33.60 -26.72 -36.86
C THR A 173 -34.39 -27.76 -37.65
N ILE A 174 -34.79 -28.82 -36.95
CA ILE A 174 -35.44 -30.00 -37.54
C ILE A 174 -36.71 -29.58 -38.29
N ASN A 175 -36.77 -29.91 -39.58
CA ASN A 175 -37.98 -29.79 -40.38
C ASN A 175 -38.99 -30.83 -39.83
N PHE A 176 -40.03 -30.36 -39.13
CA PHE A 176 -41.00 -31.16 -38.36
C PHE A 176 -41.88 -32.12 -39.20
N ASN A 177 -41.56 -32.36 -40.45
CA ASN A 177 -42.47 -32.97 -41.43
C ASN A 177 -42.65 -34.49 -41.26
N ASN A 178 -41.84 -35.16 -40.43
CA ASN A 178 -41.96 -36.61 -40.16
C ASN A 178 -42.08 -36.91 -38.66
N ILE A 179 -43.19 -36.53 -38.04
CA ILE A 179 -43.43 -36.52 -36.58
C ILE A 179 -43.31 -37.92 -35.91
N SER A 180 -43.50 -39.02 -36.64
CA SER A 180 -43.69 -40.35 -36.04
C SER A 180 -42.41 -41.08 -35.58
N SER A 181 -41.23 -40.78 -36.15
CA SER A 181 -39.97 -41.44 -35.76
C SER A 181 -39.15 -40.68 -34.70
N PHE A 182 -39.62 -39.51 -34.27
CA PHE A 182 -38.92 -38.56 -33.38
C PHE A 182 -39.60 -38.40 -32.02
N LEU A 183 -40.42 -39.35 -31.58
CA LEU A 183 -41.09 -39.28 -30.28
C LEU A 183 -40.32 -39.99 -29.15
N ASN A 184 -39.10 -40.46 -29.44
CA ASN A 184 -38.25 -41.07 -28.41
C ASN A 184 -37.45 -39.99 -27.69
N ILE A 185 -37.85 -39.67 -26.45
CA ILE A 185 -37.15 -38.75 -25.54
C ILE A 185 -35.67 -39.08 -25.34
N ASN A 186 -35.23 -40.31 -25.63
CA ASN A 186 -33.83 -40.70 -25.52
C ASN A 186 -33.02 -40.43 -26.79
N ASN A 187 -33.62 -39.91 -27.87
CA ASN A 187 -32.90 -39.62 -29.10
C ASN A 187 -32.16 -38.28 -29.01
N TYR A 188 -30.83 -38.33 -29.09
CA TYR A 188 -29.97 -37.16 -28.94
C TYR A 188 -30.24 -36.04 -29.95
N ARG A 189 -30.85 -36.34 -31.11
CA ARG A 189 -31.24 -35.31 -32.10
C ARG A 189 -32.11 -34.21 -31.48
N HIS A 190 -32.91 -34.52 -30.46
CA HIS A 190 -33.73 -33.54 -29.74
C HIS A 190 -32.90 -32.59 -28.87
N PHE A 191 -31.84 -33.09 -28.25
CA PHE A 191 -31.00 -32.33 -27.33
C PHE A 191 -29.89 -31.56 -28.03
N LEU A 192 -29.43 -32.06 -29.18
CA LEU A 192 -28.27 -31.48 -29.88
C LEU A 192 -28.46 -29.99 -30.18
N SER A 193 -29.63 -29.59 -30.71
CA SER A 193 -29.94 -28.17 -30.96
C SER A 193 -29.90 -27.35 -29.66
N ALA A 194 -30.49 -27.86 -28.57
CA ALA A 194 -30.47 -27.21 -27.26
C ALA A 194 -29.06 -27.05 -26.69
N HIS A 195 -28.23 -28.09 -26.81
CA HIS A 195 -26.85 -28.10 -26.34
C HIS A 195 -26.00 -27.06 -27.06
N LEU A 196 -26.14 -26.96 -28.38
CA LEU A 196 -25.38 -26.00 -29.18
C LEU A 196 -25.86 -24.56 -28.97
N GLN A 197 -27.19 -24.35 -28.84
CA GLN A 197 -27.74 -23.06 -28.45
C GLN A 197 -27.22 -22.63 -27.07
N PHE A 198 -27.20 -23.56 -26.12
CA PHE A 198 -26.72 -23.31 -24.78
C PHE A 198 -25.20 -23.04 -24.77
N LEU A 199 -24.41 -23.79 -25.53
CA LEU A 199 -22.97 -23.55 -25.72
C LEU A 199 -22.69 -22.16 -26.30
N SER A 200 -23.41 -21.78 -27.35
CA SER A 200 -23.30 -20.45 -27.96
C SER A 200 -23.63 -19.34 -26.96
N GLY A 201 -24.72 -19.51 -26.21
CA GLY A 201 -25.10 -18.59 -25.14
C GLY A 201 -24.07 -18.52 -24.01
N LEU A 202 -23.51 -19.65 -23.58
CA LEU A 202 -22.47 -19.71 -22.56
C LEU A 202 -21.19 -18.99 -23.01
N CYS A 203 -20.72 -19.27 -24.23
CA CYS A 203 -19.55 -18.61 -24.79
C CYS A 203 -19.76 -17.10 -24.92
N TYR A 204 -20.88 -16.67 -25.50
CA TYR A 204 -21.21 -15.25 -25.64
C TYR A 204 -21.26 -14.53 -24.29
N GLN A 205 -21.99 -15.09 -23.32
CA GLN A 205 -22.14 -14.47 -22.01
C GLN A 205 -20.83 -14.49 -21.22
N ALA A 206 -20.02 -15.55 -21.33
CA ALA A 206 -18.71 -15.61 -20.69
C ALA A 206 -17.76 -14.54 -21.26
N MET A 207 -17.64 -14.45 -22.59
CA MET A 207 -16.81 -13.44 -23.25
C MET A 207 -17.25 -12.02 -22.90
N LYS A 208 -18.57 -11.76 -22.93
CA LYS A 208 -19.14 -10.47 -22.56
C LYS A 208 -18.83 -10.12 -21.09
N HIS A 209 -19.06 -11.06 -20.17
CA HIS A 209 -18.83 -10.86 -18.74
C HIS A 209 -17.36 -10.62 -18.41
N VAL A 210 -16.42 -11.32 -19.07
CA VAL A 210 -14.99 -11.06 -18.96
C VAL A 210 -14.66 -9.65 -19.46
N ASN A 211 -15.13 -9.27 -20.64
CA ASN A 211 -14.86 -7.94 -21.22
C ASN A 211 -15.43 -6.81 -20.35
N ASP A 212 -16.63 -6.97 -19.82
CA ASP A 212 -17.25 -6.02 -18.89
C ASP A 212 -16.47 -5.94 -17.58
N SER A 213 -15.97 -7.07 -17.07
CA SER A 213 -15.10 -7.11 -15.88
C SER A 213 -13.76 -6.41 -16.11
N VAL A 214 -13.13 -6.63 -17.26
CA VAL A 214 -11.89 -5.92 -17.68
C VAL A 214 -12.15 -4.42 -17.78
N ARG A 215 -13.24 -4.01 -18.43
CA ARG A 215 -13.60 -2.60 -18.58
C ARG A 215 -13.88 -1.96 -17.22
N SER A 216 -14.60 -2.65 -16.35
CA SER A 216 -14.85 -2.19 -14.98
C SER A 216 -13.53 -2.01 -14.22
N PHE A 217 -12.67 -3.03 -14.22
CA PHE A 217 -11.34 -2.97 -13.59
C PHE A 217 -10.49 -1.80 -14.12
N THR A 218 -10.32 -1.69 -15.43
CA THR A 218 -9.50 -0.64 -16.07
C THR A 218 -10.07 0.77 -15.91
N SER A 219 -11.38 0.90 -15.67
CA SER A 219 -12.05 2.17 -15.34
C SER A 219 -11.85 2.61 -13.88
N THR A 220 -11.43 1.71 -12.99
CA THR A 220 -11.09 2.08 -11.62
C THR A 220 -9.82 2.94 -11.58
N SER A 221 -9.66 3.73 -10.52
CA SER A 221 -8.46 4.54 -10.31
C SER A 221 -7.63 4.03 -9.14
N LEU A 222 -6.32 4.04 -9.31
CA LEU A 222 -5.38 3.90 -8.22
C LEU A 222 -5.32 5.22 -7.44
N ILE A 223 -5.71 5.18 -6.17
CA ILE A 223 -5.72 6.35 -5.28
C ILE A 223 -4.45 6.35 -4.45
N THR A 224 -3.59 7.35 -4.68
CA THR A 224 -2.38 7.53 -3.91
C THR A 224 -1.94 8.98 -3.88
N SER A 225 -1.66 9.51 -2.69
CA SER A 225 -1.15 10.88 -2.53
C SER A 225 0.35 10.99 -2.80
N ARG A 226 1.06 9.87 -2.85
CA ARG A 226 2.52 9.78 -2.95
C ARG A 226 2.93 8.75 -3.98
N LEU A 227 4.10 8.91 -4.57
CA LEU A 227 4.66 7.93 -5.48
C LEU A 227 4.90 6.61 -4.72
N LEU A 228 4.24 5.54 -5.16
CA LEU A 228 4.49 4.21 -4.62
C LEU A 228 5.84 3.70 -5.13
N SER A 229 6.58 2.98 -4.29
CA SER A 229 7.72 2.20 -4.77
C SER A 229 7.24 1.15 -5.77
N GLN A 230 8.12 0.73 -6.69
CA GLN A 230 7.77 -0.26 -7.70
C GLN A 230 7.25 -1.56 -7.06
N SER A 231 7.89 -2.04 -5.99
CA SER A 231 7.44 -3.25 -5.29
C SER A 231 6.07 -3.09 -4.62
N SER A 232 5.77 -1.92 -4.03
CA SER A 232 4.45 -1.64 -3.46
C SER A 232 3.37 -1.49 -4.54
N PHE A 233 3.70 -0.84 -5.66
CA PHE A 233 2.83 -0.73 -6.82
C PHE A 233 2.49 -2.11 -7.40
N ASP A 234 3.51 -2.93 -7.67
CA ASP A 234 3.35 -4.28 -8.23
C ASP A 234 2.50 -5.15 -7.30
N LYS A 235 2.75 -5.09 -5.98
CA LYS A 235 2.00 -5.85 -4.99
C LYS A 235 0.54 -5.43 -4.92
N GLN A 236 0.25 -4.13 -4.87
CA GLN A 236 -1.12 -3.63 -4.82
C GLN A 236 -1.89 -4.02 -6.09
N LEU A 237 -1.27 -3.83 -7.26
CA LEU A 237 -1.93 -4.10 -8.53
C LEU A 237 -2.12 -5.60 -8.78
N SER A 238 -1.15 -6.43 -8.42
CA SER A 238 -1.28 -7.90 -8.48
C SER A 238 -2.44 -8.39 -7.61
N ASN A 239 -2.64 -7.80 -6.43
CA ASN A 239 -3.76 -8.15 -5.57
C ASN A 239 -5.11 -7.75 -6.18
N LEU A 240 -5.22 -6.56 -6.77
CA LEU A 240 -6.45 -6.11 -7.44
C LEU A 240 -6.78 -6.96 -8.67
N LEU A 241 -5.77 -7.31 -9.47
CA LEU A 241 -5.91 -8.20 -10.63
C LEU A 241 -6.38 -9.59 -10.20
N TYR A 242 -5.71 -10.18 -9.21
CA TYR A 242 -6.08 -11.49 -8.67
C TYR A 242 -7.52 -11.52 -8.16
N GLN A 243 -7.94 -10.49 -7.43
CA GLN A 243 -9.34 -10.39 -6.97
C GLN A 243 -10.32 -10.36 -8.14
N THR A 244 -10.02 -9.63 -9.21
CA THR A 244 -10.86 -9.55 -10.41
C THR A 244 -10.94 -10.90 -11.12
N GLU A 245 -9.79 -11.58 -11.28
CA GLU A 245 -9.69 -12.88 -11.94
C GLU A 245 -10.46 -13.98 -11.19
N VAL A 246 -10.50 -13.94 -9.86
CA VAL A 246 -11.26 -14.90 -9.05
C VAL A 246 -12.75 -14.54 -8.98
N HIS A 247 -13.08 -13.25 -8.89
CA HIS A 247 -14.46 -12.83 -8.64
C HIS A 247 -15.34 -12.96 -9.90
N ALA A 248 -14.81 -12.61 -11.08
CA ALA A 248 -15.59 -12.64 -12.31
C ALA A 248 -16.18 -14.04 -12.63
N PRO A 249 -15.42 -15.14 -12.61
CA PRO A 249 -15.96 -16.47 -12.84
C PRO A 249 -16.93 -16.93 -11.74
N THR A 250 -16.67 -16.54 -10.48
CA THR A 250 -17.51 -16.89 -9.33
C THR A 250 -18.91 -16.28 -9.47
N LEU A 251 -19.00 -14.99 -9.82
CA LEU A 251 -20.29 -14.32 -10.02
C LEU A 251 -21.10 -14.97 -11.15
N PHE A 252 -20.44 -15.29 -12.26
CA PHE A 252 -21.08 -15.95 -13.39
C PHE A 252 -21.62 -17.33 -13.03
N ALA A 253 -20.80 -18.16 -12.37
CA ALA A 253 -21.18 -19.50 -11.94
C ALA A 253 -22.37 -19.46 -10.96
N ASN A 254 -22.38 -18.50 -10.03
CA ASN A 254 -23.48 -18.31 -9.09
C ASN A 254 -24.77 -17.91 -9.79
N ALA A 255 -24.70 -17.00 -10.77
CA ALA A 255 -25.86 -16.60 -11.57
C ALA A 255 -26.42 -17.78 -12.37
N LEU A 256 -25.56 -18.59 -12.99
CA LEU A 256 -25.97 -19.78 -13.71
C LEU A 256 -26.63 -20.82 -12.80
N GLU A 257 -26.06 -21.08 -11.63
CA GLU A 257 -26.64 -22.03 -10.67
C GLU A 257 -27.98 -21.55 -10.12
N LEU A 258 -28.14 -20.24 -9.92
CA LEU A 258 -29.41 -19.64 -9.53
C LEU A 258 -30.49 -19.88 -10.60
N VAL A 259 -30.19 -19.61 -11.88
CA VAL A 259 -31.14 -19.86 -12.98
C VAL A 259 -31.54 -21.33 -13.03
N LYS A 260 -30.59 -22.25 -12.88
CA LYS A 260 -30.86 -23.69 -12.88
C LYS A 260 -31.74 -24.11 -11.69
N SER A 261 -31.46 -23.56 -10.51
CA SER A 261 -32.25 -23.81 -9.30
C SER A 261 -33.68 -23.28 -9.44
N ILE A 262 -33.86 -22.10 -10.03
CA ILE A 262 -35.19 -21.53 -10.32
C ILE A 262 -35.95 -22.43 -11.30
N ASN A 263 -35.31 -22.89 -12.37
CA ASN A 263 -35.94 -23.75 -13.37
C ASN A 263 -36.42 -25.07 -12.75
N HIS A 264 -35.58 -25.72 -11.94
CA HIS A 264 -35.93 -26.98 -11.30
C HIS A 264 -36.97 -26.79 -10.18
N GLY A 265 -36.77 -25.81 -9.29
CA GLY A 265 -37.65 -25.57 -8.14
C GLY A 265 -39.07 -25.15 -8.51
N ASN A 266 -39.26 -24.54 -9.69
CA ASN A 266 -40.58 -24.20 -10.22
C ASN A 266 -41.14 -25.27 -11.19
N ALA A 267 -40.48 -26.42 -11.31
CA ALA A 267 -40.89 -27.50 -12.23
C ALA A 267 -41.14 -27.01 -13.66
N LEU A 268 -40.35 -26.05 -14.16
CA LEU A 268 -40.54 -25.47 -15.49
C LEU A 268 -40.29 -26.54 -16.55
N MET A 269 -41.33 -26.89 -17.31
CA MET A 269 -41.24 -27.93 -18.33
C MET A 269 -40.37 -27.46 -19.51
N THR A 270 -39.45 -28.33 -19.93
CA THR A 270 -38.65 -28.10 -21.14
C THR A 270 -39.50 -28.33 -22.39
N VAL A 271 -39.20 -27.60 -23.48
CA VAL A 271 -39.83 -27.83 -24.80
C VAL A 271 -39.57 -29.26 -25.31
N TYR A 272 -38.51 -29.91 -24.83
CA TYR A 272 -38.13 -31.27 -25.20
C TYR A 272 -38.81 -32.36 -24.37
N ALA A 273 -39.68 -31.99 -23.42
CA ALA A 273 -40.33 -32.91 -22.48
C ALA A 273 -39.34 -33.86 -21.77
N SER A 274 -38.10 -33.39 -21.53
CA SER A 274 -37.02 -34.20 -20.96
C SER A 274 -37.06 -34.29 -19.43
N ASN A 275 -37.80 -33.39 -18.78
CA ASN A 275 -38.02 -33.35 -17.33
C ASN A 275 -39.45 -33.71 -16.91
N TYR A 276 -40.45 -33.27 -17.67
CA TYR A 276 -41.85 -33.60 -17.43
C TYR A 276 -42.53 -33.96 -18.76
N GLU A 277 -43.47 -34.91 -18.70
CA GLU A 277 -44.34 -35.28 -19.80
C GLU A 277 -45.81 -35.05 -19.44
N PHE A 278 -46.63 -34.72 -20.44
CA PHE A 278 -48.07 -34.66 -20.27
C PHE A 278 -48.69 -36.04 -20.55
N VAL A 279 -49.38 -36.59 -19.55
CA VAL A 279 -50.12 -37.85 -19.67
C VAL A 279 -51.60 -37.58 -19.55
N ALA A 280 -52.33 -37.91 -20.61
CA ALA A 280 -53.78 -37.90 -20.63
C ALA A 280 -54.33 -39.16 -19.93
N ARG A 281 -55.14 -38.99 -18.89
CA ARG A 281 -55.91 -40.09 -18.28
C ARG A 281 -57.39 -39.78 -18.39
N LYS A 282 -58.18 -40.79 -18.79
CA LYS A 282 -59.63 -40.71 -18.75
C LYS A 282 -60.08 -40.65 -17.29
N SER A 283 -60.90 -39.66 -16.94
CA SER A 283 -61.55 -39.63 -15.64
C SER A 283 -62.46 -40.86 -15.51
N GLN A 284 -62.38 -41.58 -14.39
CA GLN A 284 -63.26 -42.74 -14.14
C GLN A 284 -64.74 -42.34 -13.97
N LYS A 285 -65.03 -41.05 -13.78
CA LYS A 285 -66.38 -40.54 -13.51
C LYS A 285 -66.96 -39.60 -14.58
N ASP A 286 -66.14 -39.12 -15.52
CA ASP A 286 -66.56 -38.17 -16.57
C ASP A 286 -65.97 -38.54 -17.95
N ILE A 287 -66.62 -38.09 -19.04
CA ILE A 287 -66.12 -38.18 -20.43
C ILE A 287 -64.89 -37.26 -20.65
N SER A 288 -64.54 -36.42 -19.67
CA SER A 288 -63.42 -35.50 -19.76
C SER A 288 -62.07 -36.21 -19.61
N THR A 289 -61.12 -35.80 -20.47
CA THR A 289 -59.72 -36.23 -20.39
C THR A 289 -58.96 -35.22 -19.55
N VAL A 290 -58.34 -35.68 -18.47
CA VAL A 290 -57.49 -34.83 -17.62
C VAL A 290 -56.04 -35.03 -18.04
N LEU A 291 -55.33 -33.91 -18.23
CA LEU A 291 -53.90 -33.89 -18.53
C LEU A 291 -53.12 -33.72 -17.22
N TYR A 292 -52.24 -34.68 -16.93
CA TYR A 292 -51.32 -34.63 -15.79
C TYR A 292 -49.91 -34.36 -16.29
N ALA A 293 -49.16 -33.51 -15.59
CA ALA A 293 -47.71 -33.41 -15.78
C ALA A 293 -47.02 -34.43 -14.86
N LEU A 294 -46.28 -35.38 -15.42
CA LEU A 294 -45.53 -36.38 -14.66
C LEU A 294 -44.03 -36.20 -14.86
N PRO A 295 -43.20 -36.32 -13.82
CA PRO A 295 -41.75 -36.20 -13.97
C PRO A 295 -41.17 -37.42 -14.69
N ILE A 296 -40.27 -37.16 -15.66
CA ILE A 296 -39.50 -38.20 -16.33
C ILE A 296 -38.56 -38.88 -15.34
N THR A 297 -38.37 -40.19 -15.50
CA THR A 297 -37.45 -41.00 -14.69
C THR A 297 -36.40 -41.67 -15.58
N TYR A 298 -35.13 -41.37 -15.33
CA TYR A 298 -33.99 -41.95 -16.05
C TYR A 298 -33.50 -43.21 -15.32
N LYS A 299 -33.52 -44.35 -16.02
CA LYS A 299 -33.24 -45.68 -15.42
C LYS A 299 -31.75 -45.95 -15.20
N GLU A 300 -30.88 -45.39 -16.05
CA GLU A 300 -29.42 -45.64 -15.98
C GLU A 300 -28.77 -45.04 -14.73
N THR A 301 -29.37 -44.01 -14.13
CA THR A 301 -28.91 -43.37 -12.89
C THR A 301 -29.85 -43.69 -11.72
N GLN A 302 -29.87 -44.94 -11.25
CA GLN A 302 -30.56 -45.32 -10.00
C GLN A 302 -32.07 -44.97 -9.93
N ASN A 303 -32.84 -45.09 -11.03
CA ASN A 303 -34.23 -44.61 -11.10
C ASN A 303 -34.38 -43.14 -10.66
N CYS A 304 -33.50 -42.27 -11.16
CA CYS A 304 -33.53 -40.84 -10.84
C CYS A 304 -34.74 -40.15 -11.49
N SER A 305 -35.58 -39.53 -10.65
CA SER A 305 -36.77 -38.78 -11.08
C SER A 305 -36.48 -37.28 -11.17
N CYS A 306 -36.84 -36.66 -12.30
CA CYS A 306 -36.65 -35.24 -12.55
C CYS A 306 -37.48 -34.31 -11.66
N GLY A 307 -38.49 -34.84 -10.98
CA GLY A 307 -39.25 -34.10 -9.98
C GLY A 307 -38.55 -34.01 -8.63
N LEU A 308 -37.55 -34.85 -8.38
CA LEU A 308 -36.80 -34.91 -7.12
C LEU A 308 -35.37 -34.41 -7.27
N GLN A 309 -34.75 -34.63 -8.43
CA GLN A 309 -33.35 -34.29 -8.68
C GLN A 309 -33.20 -33.69 -10.08
N SER A 310 -32.53 -32.53 -10.20
CA SER A 310 -32.23 -31.93 -11.51
C SER A 310 -31.11 -32.64 -12.27
N LYS A 311 -30.30 -33.45 -11.55
CA LYS A 311 -29.05 -34.05 -12.03
C LYS A 311 -29.21 -35.49 -12.53
N CYS A 312 -30.41 -35.90 -12.94
CA CYS A 312 -30.58 -37.19 -13.57
C CYS A 312 -29.98 -37.16 -14.97
N LEU A 313 -29.06 -38.09 -15.24
CA LEU A 313 -28.26 -38.15 -16.47
C LEU A 313 -28.31 -39.57 -17.08
N THR A 314 -28.14 -39.65 -18.39
CA THR A 314 -27.97 -40.90 -19.16
C THR A 314 -27.11 -40.60 -20.39
N GLN A 315 -26.49 -41.62 -20.97
CA GLN A 315 -25.65 -41.43 -22.16
C GLN A 315 -26.49 -40.93 -23.35
N ALA A 316 -26.00 -39.92 -24.06
CA ALA A 316 -26.62 -39.50 -25.31
C ALA A 316 -26.53 -40.63 -26.35
N VAL A 317 -27.68 -41.01 -26.90
CA VAL A 317 -27.77 -42.02 -27.95
C VAL A 317 -28.57 -41.52 -29.14
N PHE A 318 -28.09 -41.82 -30.34
CA PHE A 318 -28.97 -41.81 -31.49
C PHE A 318 -29.72 -43.13 -31.55
N THR A 319 -31.04 -43.10 -31.72
CA THR A 319 -31.87 -44.32 -31.67
C THR A 319 -32.28 -44.85 -33.04
N TRP A 320 -32.11 -44.06 -34.11
CA TRP A 320 -32.45 -44.44 -35.48
C TRP A 320 -31.40 -43.91 -36.48
N PRO A 321 -30.93 -44.71 -37.47
CA PRO A 321 -31.37 -46.07 -37.80
C PRO A 321 -30.78 -47.17 -36.89
N ARG A 322 -29.75 -46.87 -36.11
CA ARG A 322 -29.16 -47.78 -35.11
C ARG A 322 -28.93 -47.05 -33.79
N HIS A 323 -29.02 -47.79 -32.69
CA HIS A 323 -28.62 -47.34 -31.36
C HIS A 323 -27.09 -47.13 -31.32
N VAL A 324 -26.66 -45.87 -31.34
CA VAL A 324 -25.24 -45.50 -31.28
C VAL A 324 -25.06 -44.45 -30.19
N LYS A 325 -24.13 -44.70 -29.28
CA LYS A 325 -23.73 -43.75 -28.23
C LYS A 325 -22.92 -42.63 -28.87
N VAL A 326 -23.26 -41.40 -28.53
CA VAL A 326 -22.44 -40.23 -28.88
C VAL A 326 -21.42 -40.05 -27.77
N LYS A 327 -20.14 -40.06 -28.13
CA LYS A 327 -19.04 -40.02 -27.17
C LYS A 327 -19.17 -38.81 -26.24
N ASP A 328 -19.17 -39.08 -24.93
CA ASP A 328 -19.13 -38.14 -23.80
C ASP A 328 -20.18 -37.00 -23.75
N PHE A 329 -21.20 -37.09 -24.60
CA PHE A 329 -22.43 -36.32 -24.43
C PHE A 329 -23.43 -37.07 -23.55
N LEU A 330 -24.06 -36.32 -22.65
CA LEU A 330 -25.09 -36.80 -21.75
C LEU A 330 -26.40 -36.09 -22.06
N ILE A 331 -27.52 -36.77 -21.82
CA ILE A 331 -28.86 -36.16 -21.79
C ILE A 331 -29.45 -36.36 -20.39
N GLY A 332 -30.50 -35.60 -20.07
CA GLY A 332 -31.08 -35.64 -18.73
C GLY A 332 -32.28 -34.72 -18.57
N CYS A 333 -32.67 -34.46 -17.32
CA CYS A 333 -33.84 -33.65 -17.00
C CYS A 333 -33.83 -32.29 -17.72
N LEU A 334 -32.72 -31.57 -17.60
CA LEU A 334 -32.52 -30.29 -18.27
C LEU A 334 -31.36 -30.42 -19.27
N PRO A 335 -31.52 -29.93 -20.52
CA PRO A 335 -30.41 -29.85 -21.48
C PRO A 335 -29.22 -29.07 -20.92
N SER A 336 -29.46 -28.04 -20.11
CA SER A 336 -28.39 -27.27 -19.48
C SER A 336 -27.58 -28.09 -18.46
N GLU A 337 -28.23 -28.88 -17.60
CA GLU A 337 -27.55 -29.73 -16.62
C GLU A 337 -26.75 -30.85 -17.29
N SER A 338 -27.37 -31.51 -18.27
CA SER A 338 -26.75 -32.63 -18.98
C SER A 338 -25.60 -32.19 -19.87
N PHE A 339 -25.71 -31.04 -20.53
CA PHE A 339 -24.59 -30.46 -21.27
C PHE A 339 -23.44 -30.02 -20.35
N LEU A 340 -23.73 -29.41 -19.20
CA LEU A 340 -22.69 -29.05 -18.22
C LEU A 340 -21.90 -30.26 -17.72
N ALA A 341 -22.57 -31.42 -17.58
CA ALA A 341 -21.93 -32.67 -17.18
C ALA A 341 -21.21 -33.39 -18.34
N SER A 342 -21.47 -33.01 -19.59
CA SER A 342 -20.81 -33.56 -20.78
C SER A 342 -19.40 -32.99 -20.95
N THR A 343 -18.59 -33.64 -21.77
CA THR A 343 -17.31 -33.08 -22.27
C THR A 343 -17.46 -32.66 -23.74
N LEU A 344 -16.46 -31.95 -24.25
CA LEU A 344 -16.47 -31.45 -25.63
C LEU A 344 -15.63 -32.30 -26.60
N GLU A 345 -15.21 -33.50 -26.18
CA GLU A 345 -14.31 -34.37 -26.96
C GLU A 345 -14.81 -34.65 -28.37
N CYS A 346 -16.12 -34.84 -28.51
CA CYS A 346 -16.74 -35.10 -29.81
C CYS A 346 -16.50 -33.97 -30.84
N PHE A 347 -16.24 -32.73 -30.40
CA PHE A 347 -15.95 -31.62 -31.31
C PHE A 347 -14.52 -31.65 -31.85
N PHE A 348 -13.62 -32.40 -31.23
CA PHE A 348 -12.24 -32.62 -31.66
C PHE A 348 -12.08 -33.94 -32.45
N ASP A 349 -13.08 -34.83 -32.36
CA ASP A 349 -13.07 -36.14 -33.01
C ASP A 349 -13.83 -36.10 -34.36
N VAL A 350 -13.09 -36.32 -35.46
CA VAL A 350 -13.63 -36.36 -36.83
C VAL A 350 -14.72 -37.43 -36.98
N ASP A 351 -14.55 -38.61 -36.37
CA ASP A 351 -15.52 -39.69 -36.47
C ASP A 351 -16.81 -39.34 -35.73
N CYS A 352 -16.68 -38.65 -34.59
CA CYS A 352 -17.84 -38.19 -33.82
C CYS A 352 -18.63 -37.08 -34.56
N ILE A 353 -17.94 -36.12 -35.20
CA ILE A 353 -18.59 -35.12 -36.06
C ILE A 353 -19.30 -35.78 -37.26
N ASN A 354 -18.66 -36.76 -37.90
CA ASN A 354 -19.26 -37.51 -39.00
C ASN A 354 -20.49 -38.31 -38.53
N LEU A 355 -20.45 -38.88 -37.31
CA LEU A 355 -21.60 -39.53 -36.70
C LEU A 355 -22.77 -38.54 -36.52
N ILE A 356 -22.51 -37.37 -35.94
CA ILE A 356 -23.54 -36.32 -35.79
C ILE A 356 -24.12 -35.96 -37.15
N ARG A 357 -23.26 -35.69 -38.15
CA ARG A 357 -23.68 -35.35 -39.52
C ARG A 357 -24.60 -36.42 -40.10
N ASN A 358 -24.20 -37.69 -40.10
CA ASN A 358 -24.99 -38.78 -40.68
C ASN A 358 -26.38 -38.90 -40.04
N TYR A 359 -26.49 -38.59 -38.76
CA TYR A 359 -27.75 -38.64 -38.02
C TYR A 359 -28.55 -37.34 -38.09
N THR A 360 -28.01 -36.23 -38.57
CA THR A 360 -28.73 -34.94 -38.68
C THR A 360 -28.94 -34.46 -40.12
N SER A 361 -28.31 -35.10 -41.11
CA SER A 361 -28.29 -34.70 -42.55
C SER A 361 -29.63 -34.82 -43.30
N GLY A 362 -30.76 -34.69 -42.61
CA GLY A 362 -32.08 -34.80 -43.22
C GLY A 362 -32.39 -33.72 -44.27
N ASN A 363 -31.66 -32.59 -44.38
CA ASN A 363 -31.91 -31.58 -45.43
C ASN A 363 -30.88 -30.43 -45.58
N ILE A 364 -29.70 -30.42 -44.93
CA ILE A 364 -28.84 -29.22 -44.91
C ILE A 364 -27.37 -29.56 -45.18
N HIS A 365 -26.71 -28.76 -46.03
CA HIS A 365 -25.29 -28.85 -46.38
C HIS A 365 -24.41 -28.54 -45.15
N LEU A 366 -24.27 -29.53 -44.24
CA LEU A 366 -23.31 -29.52 -43.12
C LEU A 366 -21.86 -29.77 -43.61
N THR A 367 -21.55 -29.46 -44.87
CA THR A 367 -20.29 -29.77 -45.57
C THR A 367 -19.11 -28.95 -45.08
N HIS A 368 -19.35 -27.84 -44.38
CA HIS A 368 -18.31 -26.92 -43.90
C HIS A 368 -17.93 -27.10 -42.43
N VAL A 369 -18.58 -28.01 -41.70
CA VAL A 369 -18.24 -28.23 -40.28
C VAL A 369 -17.16 -29.29 -40.16
N LEU A 370 -16.01 -28.82 -39.70
CA LEU A 370 -14.82 -29.61 -39.45
C LEU A 370 -14.68 -29.81 -37.95
N ALA A 371 -14.08 -30.94 -37.56
CA ALA A 371 -13.61 -31.10 -36.20
C ALA A 371 -12.58 -30.01 -35.88
N LEU A 372 -12.56 -29.60 -34.62
CA LEU A 372 -11.55 -28.70 -34.09
C LEU A 372 -10.17 -29.37 -34.18
N ASN A 373 -9.14 -28.54 -34.28
CA ASN A 373 -7.78 -29.04 -34.45
C ASN A 373 -7.18 -29.42 -33.11
N ASP A 374 -6.88 -30.70 -32.87
CA ASP A 374 -6.21 -31.16 -31.65
C ASP A 374 -4.92 -30.40 -31.31
N ARG A 375 -4.23 -29.80 -32.29
CA ARG A 375 -3.02 -28.99 -32.04
C ARG A 375 -3.31 -27.69 -31.29
N SER A 376 -4.52 -27.14 -31.38
CA SER A 376 -4.91 -25.98 -30.57
C SER A 376 -4.89 -26.30 -29.08
N MET A 377 -5.05 -27.58 -28.72
CA MET A 377 -5.06 -28.05 -27.34
C MET A 377 -3.66 -28.16 -26.71
N ILE A 378 -2.58 -28.11 -27.52
CA ILE A 378 -1.20 -28.05 -26.98
C ILE A 378 -0.99 -26.76 -26.17
N HIS A 379 -1.66 -25.69 -26.55
CA HIS A 379 -1.59 -24.39 -25.89
C HIS A 379 -2.81 -24.09 -25.02
N SER A 380 -3.77 -25.02 -24.93
CA SER A 380 -4.92 -24.87 -24.04
C SER A 380 -4.54 -25.24 -22.62
N ARG A 381 -5.05 -24.48 -21.65
CA ARG A 381 -4.95 -24.84 -20.23
C ARG A 381 -5.91 -25.95 -19.83
N PHE A 382 -6.87 -26.30 -20.69
CA PHE A 382 -7.88 -27.31 -20.43
C PHE A 382 -7.52 -28.62 -21.13
N GLN A 383 -7.82 -29.75 -20.49
CA GLN A 383 -7.69 -31.06 -21.12
C GLN A 383 -8.90 -31.33 -22.01
N ILE A 384 -8.74 -32.15 -23.05
CA ILE A 384 -9.82 -32.59 -23.97
C ILE A 384 -11.05 -33.13 -23.21
N ASN A 385 -10.81 -33.89 -22.15
CA ASN A 385 -11.84 -34.51 -21.30
C ASN A 385 -12.42 -33.57 -20.23
N THR A 386 -12.11 -32.27 -20.28
CA THR A 386 -12.66 -31.29 -19.34
C THR A 386 -14.17 -31.15 -19.58
N THR A 387 -14.95 -31.25 -18.49
CA THR A 387 -16.40 -31.05 -18.59
C THR A 387 -16.74 -29.60 -18.93
N VAL A 388 -17.87 -29.38 -19.59
CA VAL A 388 -18.36 -28.03 -19.90
C VAL A 388 -18.53 -27.21 -18.62
N LYS A 389 -18.94 -27.84 -17.51
CA LYS A 389 -19.04 -27.18 -16.20
C LYS A 389 -17.71 -26.58 -15.74
N GLU A 390 -16.60 -27.30 -15.90
CA GLU A 390 -15.28 -26.80 -15.51
C GLU A 390 -14.79 -25.69 -16.46
N LEU A 391 -15.09 -25.79 -17.76
CA LEU A 391 -14.85 -24.68 -18.71
C LEU A 391 -15.63 -23.42 -18.31
N VAL A 392 -16.93 -23.57 -18.00
CA VAL A 392 -17.81 -22.47 -17.56
C VAL A 392 -17.33 -21.84 -16.25
N LYS A 393 -16.89 -22.64 -15.27
CA LYS A 393 -16.31 -22.15 -14.00
C LYS A 393 -15.09 -21.27 -14.21
N LYS A 394 -14.44 -21.36 -15.38
CA LYS A 394 -13.30 -20.54 -15.78
C LYS A 394 -13.63 -19.62 -16.97
N LEU A 395 -14.92 -19.40 -17.25
CA LEU A 395 -15.42 -18.53 -18.32
C LEU A 395 -14.88 -18.88 -19.71
N PHE A 396 -14.52 -20.15 -19.96
CA PHE A 396 -13.84 -20.59 -21.18
C PHE A 396 -12.55 -19.81 -21.48
N MET A 397 -11.94 -19.20 -20.46
CA MET A 397 -10.80 -18.32 -20.64
C MET A 397 -9.50 -19.11 -20.60
N GLU A 398 -8.68 -18.95 -21.63
CA GLU A 398 -7.37 -19.59 -21.75
C GLU A 398 -6.35 -18.76 -20.96
N GLU A 399 -6.11 -17.53 -21.40
CA GLU A 399 -5.14 -16.63 -20.79
C GLU A 399 -5.71 -15.24 -20.51
N TRP A 400 -5.12 -14.59 -19.51
CA TRP A 400 -5.37 -13.19 -19.14
C TRP A 400 -4.03 -12.43 -19.14
N PRO A 401 -3.33 -12.30 -20.29
CA PRO A 401 -2.10 -11.51 -20.33
C PRO A 401 -2.35 -10.07 -19.93
N THR A 402 -1.60 -9.64 -18.92
CA THR A 402 -1.66 -8.29 -18.37
C THR A 402 -0.32 -7.60 -18.53
N ASN A 403 -0.32 -6.46 -19.21
CA ASN A 403 0.84 -5.60 -19.33
C ASN A 403 0.67 -4.40 -18.38
N ILE A 404 1.66 -4.21 -17.50
CA ILE A 404 1.67 -3.17 -16.47
C ILE A 404 2.93 -2.34 -16.66
N SER A 405 2.77 -1.02 -16.79
CA SER A 405 3.90 -0.10 -16.94
C SER A 405 4.05 0.81 -15.73
N TYR A 406 5.06 0.55 -14.90
CA TYR A 406 5.44 1.45 -13.81
C TYR A 406 5.91 2.82 -14.32
N GLU A 407 6.56 2.87 -15.48
CA GLU A 407 6.98 4.12 -16.11
C GLU A 407 5.78 5.00 -16.49
N ARG A 408 4.73 4.42 -17.06
CA ARG A 408 3.49 5.16 -17.33
C ARG A 408 2.83 5.63 -16.03
N TYR A 409 2.77 4.77 -15.01
CA TYR A 409 2.30 5.18 -13.68
C TYR A 409 3.10 6.38 -13.10
N PHE A 410 4.44 6.33 -13.17
CA PHE A 410 5.31 7.41 -12.72
C PHE A 410 5.02 8.71 -13.49
N SER A 411 4.86 8.63 -14.82
CA SER A 411 4.55 9.77 -15.67
C SER A 411 3.19 10.41 -15.36
N GLN A 412 2.20 9.62 -14.93
CA GLN A 412 0.88 10.10 -14.51
C GLN A 412 0.88 10.67 -13.08
N CYS A 413 1.65 10.08 -12.16
CA CYS A 413 1.86 10.62 -10.81
C CYS A 413 2.60 11.97 -10.86
N ALA A 414 3.55 12.12 -11.80
CA ALA A 414 4.30 13.35 -12.09
C ALA A 414 4.73 14.12 -10.83
N PRO A 415 5.59 13.55 -9.97
CA PRO A 415 6.00 14.22 -8.74
C PRO A 415 6.79 15.50 -9.06
N ASN A 416 6.34 16.65 -8.54
CA ASN A 416 7.04 17.94 -8.73
C ASN A 416 8.26 18.09 -7.81
N ILE A 417 8.17 17.48 -6.63
CA ILE A 417 9.21 17.54 -5.60
C ILE A 417 9.30 16.18 -4.92
N CYS A 418 10.51 15.74 -4.64
CA CYS A 418 10.77 14.64 -3.72
C CYS A 418 11.60 15.16 -2.56
N THR A 419 11.22 14.78 -1.35
CA THR A 419 11.89 15.19 -0.11
C THR A 419 12.47 13.98 0.58
N TYR A 420 13.73 14.07 0.98
CA TYR A 420 14.40 13.04 1.78
C TYR A 420 14.78 13.62 3.14
N PHE A 421 14.55 12.84 4.20
CA PHE A 421 14.86 13.24 5.56
C PHE A 421 15.94 12.32 6.16
N TYR A 422 17.00 12.92 6.70
CA TYR A 422 18.01 12.20 7.47
C TYR A 422 18.29 12.86 8.81
N ILE A 423 18.78 12.04 9.74
CA ILE A 423 19.22 12.49 11.04
C ILE A 423 20.69 12.84 10.94
N ASP A 424 21.01 14.11 11.17
CA ASP A 424 22.37 14.61 11.24
C ASP A 424 22.75 14.99 12.68
N ASN A 425 24.03 14.88 12.97
CA ASN A 425 24.60 15.27 14.25
C ASN A 425 24.80 16.79 14.29
N ALA A 426 24.68 17.39 15.47
CA ALA A 426 24.86 18.83 15.63
C ALA A 426 26.29 19.26 15.25
N ASN A 427 26.43 20.07 14.20
CA ASN A 427 27.72 20.64 13.79
C ASN A 427 28.13 21.81 14.72
N ILE A 428 29.43 22.09 14.82
CA ILE A 428 30.01 23.13 15.69
C ILE A 428 29.42 24.52 15.45
N LEU A 429 29.08 24.85 14.19
CA LEU A 429 28.43 26.10 13.81
C LEU A 429 27.01 26.24 14.39
N TYR A 430 26.29 25.13 14.50
CA TYR A 430 24.98 25.11 15.12
C TYR A 430 25.10 25.33 16.62
N VAL A 431 26.00 24.59 17.28
CA VAL A 431 26.28 24.72 18.72
C VAL A 431 26.70 26.17 19.05
N SER A 432 27.57 26.78 18.25
CA SER A 432 27.98 28.17 18.47
C SER A 432 26.82 29.16 18.34
N ASN A 433 25.97 29.00 17.33
CA ASN A 433 24.81 29.88 17.13
C ASN A 433 23.77 29.75 18.25
N THR A 434 23.54 28.53 18.74
CA THR A 434 22.65 28.29 19.88
C THR A 434 23.20 28.89 21.17
N LEU A 435 24.50 28.77 21.43
CA LEU A 435 25.15 29.40 22.58
C LEU A 435 25.07 30.93 22.53
N LEU A 436 25.30 31.53 21.36
CA LEU A 436 25.17 32.98 21.17
C LEU A 436 23.74 33.46 21.39
N GLY A 437 22.74 32.68 20.97
CA GLY A 437 21.32 32.99 21.19
C GLY A 437 20.90 32.92 22.66
N LEU A 438 21.44 31.95 23.42
CA LEU A 438 21.10 31.73 24.83
C LEU A 438 21.94 32.57 25.81
N TYR A 439 23.09 33.09 25.36
CA TYR A 439 23.98 33.94 26.16
C TYR A 439 23.23 35.08 26.84
N GLY A 440 22.41 35.83 26.09
CA GLY A 440 21.73 37.01 26.60
C GLY A 440 20.67 36.69 27.67
N GLY A 441 19.97 35.57 27.54
CA GLY A 441 19.00 35.14 28.56
C GLY A 441 19.70 34.68 29.84
N LEU A 442 20.79 33.93 29.70
CA LEU A 442 21.56 33.41 30.83
C LEU A 442 22.18 34.53 31.68
N THR A 443 22.74 35.55 31.04
CA THR A 443 23.34 36.69 31.75
C THR A 443 22.31 37.48 32.55
N VAL A 444 21.16 37.81 31.94
CA VAL A 444 20.11 38.59 32.61
C VAL A 444 19.52 37.86 33.82
N VAL A 445 19.27 36.55 33.69
CA VAL A 445 18.74 35.74 34.80
C VAL A 445 19.76 35.68 35.93
N LEU A 446 21.03 35.42 35.64
CA LEU A 446 22.08 35.33 36.65
C LEU A 446 22.37 36.68 37.33
N ASP A 447 22.34 37.78 36.58
CA ASP A 447 22.52 39.14 37.12
C ASP A 447 21.43 39.49 38.14
N TRP A 448 20.21 39.00 37.94
CA TRP A 448 19.11 39.19 38.88
C TRP A 448 19.10 38.18 40.02
N TRP A 449 19.34 36.88 39.74
CA TRP A 449 19.25 35.80 40.74
C TRP A 449 20.42 35.77 41.72
N CYS A 450 21.67 35.95 41.26
CA CYS A 450 22.85 35.80 42.09
C CYS A 450 22.86 36.76 43.31
N PRO A 451 22.51 38.05 43.17
CA PRO A 451 22.38 38.96 44.30
C PRO A 451 21.29 38.55 45.30
N GLN A 452 20.17 38.02 44.82
CA GLN A 452 19.05 37.60 45.67
C GLN A 452 19.39 36.33 46.46
N LEU A 453 20.06 35.37 45.83
CA LEU A 453 20.55 34.15 46.49
C LEU A 453 21.54 34.48 47.61
N VAL A 454 22.49 35.38 47.38
CA VAL A 454 23.44 35.78 48.41
C VAL A 454 22.75 36.51 49.57
N LYS A 455 21.77 37.38 49.28
CA LYS A 455 20.94 38.01 50.33
C LYS A 455 20.15 36.98 51.13
N LEU A 456 19.61 35.95 50.49
CA LEU A 456 18.88 34.87 51.15
C LEU A 456 19.79 34.03 52.05
N ILE A 457 20.94 33.60 51.54
CA ILE A 457 21.96 32.87 52.31
C ILE A 457 22.39 33.69 53.52
N GLN A 458 22.58 34.99 53.36
CA GLN A 458 22.93 35.89 54.46
C GLN A 458 21.81 35.99 55.51
N ARG A 459 20.54 36.09 55.09
CA ARG A 459 19.39 36.09 56.03
C ARG A 459 19.33 34.78 56.82
N ILE A 460 19.56 33.65 56.17
CA ILE A 460 19.58 32.32 56.80
C ILE A 460 20.74 32.21 57.79
N GLN A 461 21.97 32.58 57.40
CA GLN A 461 23.13 32.56 58.28
C GLN A 461 22.96 33.48 59.49
N ASN A 462 22.39 34.68 59.30
CA ASN A 462 22.08 35.58 60.40
C ASN A 462 21.03 34.99 61.35
N HIS A 463 20.01 34.30 60.82
CA HIS A 463 19.00 33.62 61.63
C HIS A 463 19.60 32.45 62.42
N TYR A 464 20.43 31.61 61.79
CA TYR A 464 21.15 30.53 62.47
C TYR A 464 22.12 31.06 63.54
N ASN A 465 22.87 32.12 63.26
CA ASN A 465 23.78 32.73 64.23
C ASN A 465 23.04 33.40 65.39
N LYS A 466 21.85 33.98 65.14
CA LYS A 466 20.98 34.51 66.20
C LYS A 466 20.44 33.39 67.09
N LYS A 467 20.01 32.27 66.51
CA LYS A 467 19.56 31.07 67.24
C LYS A 467 20.69 30.42 68.06
N ARG A 468 21.91 30.35 67.50
CA ARG A 468 23.11 29.88 68.22
C ARG A 468 23.48 30.76 69.42
N ARG A 469 23.36 32.09 69.29
CA ARG A 469 23.62 33.03 70.40
C ARG A 469 22.60 32.93 71.53
N VAL A 470 21.34 32.60 71.21
CA VAL A 470 20.28 32.39 72.22
C VAL A 470 20.46 31.06 72.97
N CYS A 471 20.94 30.00 72.32
CA CYS A 471 21.27 28.73 72.99
C CYS A 471 22.56 28.78 73.82
N SER A 472 23.52 29.66 73.51
CA SER A 472 24.70 29.88 74.36
C SER A 472 24.40 30.67 75.64
N THR A 473 23.29 31.42 75.67
CA THR A 473 22.83 32.14 76.88
C THR A 473 21.89 31.32 77.77
N SER A 474 21.39 30.17 77.32
CA SER A 474 20.52 29.28 78.12
C SER A 474 21.27 28.17 78.87
N ASN A 475 22.61 28.12 78.79
CA ASN A 475 23.46 27.22 79.60
C ASN A 475 24.16 27.96 80.76
N ILE A 476 23.73 29.20 81.06
CA ILE A 476 24.16 29.97 82.22
C ILE A 476 22.89 30.53 82.89
N THR A 477 22.13 29.65 83.52
CA THR A 477 21.19 29.96 84.61
C THR A 477 21.17 28.77 85.54
#